data_AF-A0A1H0GKP0-F1
#
_entry.id   AF-A0A1H0GKP0-F1
#
_cell.length_a   1.000
_cell.length_b   1.000
_cell.length_c   1.000
_cell.angle_alpha   90.00
_cell.angle_beta   90.00
_cell.angle_gamma   90.00
#
_symmetry.space_group_name_H-M   'P 1'
#
loop_
_entity.id
_entity.type
_entity.pdbx_description
1 polymer ?
#
loop_
_entity_poly.entity_id
_entity_poly.type
_entity_poly.pdbx_seq_one_letter_code
_entity_poly.pdbx_strand_id
1 'polypeptide(L)'
;MASIYYIDRIGKYQLACQCAEYAYNMEPDDDLNVYTYACSLYYVGRLDESLSLFLKISSKDINAIAYGEHGEGILYAKALINDSIYMMGVICQDKHQYNEAKEHFMKHLANRRRGQFSDFTKKQVMSHITSITKK
;
A
#
# COMPACT_ATOMS: atom_id res chain seq x y z
N MET A 1 -28.45 -10.13 8.05
CA MET A 1 -27.22 -10.95 7.98
C MET A 1 -26.09 -10.21 7.27
N ALA A 2 -26.20 -9.84 5.97
CA ALA A 2 -25.14 -9.12 5.25
C ALA A 2 -24.80 -7.73 5.84
N SER A 3 -25.81 -6.98 6.29
CA SER A 3 -25.62 -5.67 6.93
C SER A 3 -24.87 -5.74 8.27
N ILE A 4 -25.19 -6.73 9.11
CA ILE A 4 -24.53 -6.97 10.40
C ILE A 4 -23.06 -7.35 10.20
N TYR A 5 -22.78 -8.24 9.23
CA TYR A 5 -21.42 -8.61 8.85
C TYR A 5 -20.61 -7.42 8.32
N TYR A 6 -21.25 -6.55 7.54
CA TYR A 6 -20.62 -5.33 7.02
C TYR A 6 -20.28 -4.33 8.14
N ILE A 7 -21.18 -4.15 9.11
CA ILE A 7 -20.95 -3.28 10.29
C ILE A 7 -19.82 -3.84 11.16
N ASP A 8 -19.80 -5.15 11.43
CA ASP A 8 -18.73 -5.83 12.19
C ASP A 8 -17.37 -5.67 11.49
N ARG A 9 -17.34 -5.79 10.17
CA ARG A 9 -16.13 -5.60 9.36
C ARG A 9 -15.62 -4.16 9.43
N ILE A 10 -16.52 -3.17 9.33
CA ILE A 10 -16.17 -1.76 9.49
C ILE A 10 -15.55 -1.54 10.88
N GLY A 11 -16.22 -1.98 11.94
CA GLY A 11 -15.71 -1.83 13.31
C GLY A 11 -14.32 -2.42 13.52
N LYS A 12 -14.04 -3.58 12.90
CA LYS A 12 -12.70 -4.20 12.90
C LYS A 12 -11.66 -3.36 12.17
N TYR A 13 -12.03 -2.68 11.08
CA TYR A 13 -11.13 -1.78 10.37
C TYR A 13 -10.81 -0.52 11.18
N GLN A 14 -11.79 0.07 11.87
CA GLN A 14 -11.48 1.19 12.77
C GLN A 14 -10.54 0.77 13.91
N LEU A 15 -10.79 -0.38 14.54
CA LEU A 15 -9.92 -0.87 15.60
C LEU A 15 -8.50 -1.15 15.08
N ALA A 16 -8.37 -1.79 13.92
CA ALA A 16 -7.08 -2.01 13.28
C ALA A 16 -6.36 -0.69 12.96
N CYS A 17 -7.09 0.32 12.49
CA CYS A 17 -6.55 1.65 12.24
C CYS A 17 -6.04 2.33 13.52
N GLN A 18 -6.76 2.21 14.64
CA GLN A 18 -6.33 2.75 15.93
C GLN A 18 -5.06 2.06 16.45
N CYS A 19 -4.99 0.73 16.33
CA CYS A 19 -3.79 -0.01 16.71
C CYS A 19 -2.59 0.34 15.82
N ALA A 20 -2.80 0.45 14.51
CA ALA A 20 -1.75 0.82 13.57
C ALA A 20 -1.27 2.27 13.76
N GLU A 21 -2.18 3.19 14.07
CA GLU A 21 -1.86 4.57 14.43
C GLU A 21 -1.01 4.64 15.71
N TYR A 22 -1.35 3.84 16.72
CA TYR A 22 -0.58 3.76 17.95
C TYR A 22 0.86 3.25 17.70
N ALA A 23 1.02 2.17 16.92
CA ALA A 23 2.33 1.66 16.54
C ALA A 23 3.15 2.69 15.74
N TYR A 24 2.52 3.34 14.75
CA TYR A 24 3.14 4.42 13.99
C TYR A 24 3.59 5.59 14.88
N ASN A 25 2.82 5.96 15.89
CA ASN A 25 3.20 7.05 16.80
C ASN A 25 4.35 6.67 17.75
N MET A 26 4.54 5.38 18.03
CA MET A 26 5.67 4.89 18.82
C MET A 26 6.96 4.88 18.00
N GLU A 27 6.90 4.38 16.76
CA GLU A 27 8.05 4.26 15.86
C GLU A 27 7.68 4.78 14.46
N PRO A 28 7.64 6.11 14.25
CA PRO A 28 7.15 6.74 13.00
C PRO A 28 8.12 6.61 11.82
N ASP A 29 9.34 6.16 12.10
CA ASP A 29 10.39 5.93 11.11
C ASP A 29 10.52 4.47 10.69
N ASP A 30 9.89 3.54 11.41
CA ASP A 30 9.76 2.14 11.00
C ASP A 30 8.83 2.05 9.77
N ASP A 31 9.41 1.66 8.64
CA ASP A 31 8.73 1.54 7.37
C ASP A 31 7.59 0.52 7.37
N LEU A 32 7.66 -0.53 8.20
CA LEU A 32 6.58 -1.49 8.35
C LEU A 32 5.38 -0.87 9.09
N ASN A 33 5.63 -0.08 10.13
CA ASN A 33 4.58 0.64 10.85
C ASN A 33 3.92 1.70 9.96
N VAL A 34 4.72 2.45 9.19
CA VAL A 34 4.22 3.41 8.19
C VAL A 34 3.33 2.69 7.17
N TYR A 35 3.77 1.56 6.62
CA TYR A 35 3.02 0.79 5.63
C TYR A 35 1.72 0.24 6.20
N THR A 36 1.77 -0.33 7.41
CA THR A 36 0.61 -0.91 8.10
C THR A 36 -0.43 0.17 8.40
N TYR A 37 0.00 1.34 8.87
CA TYR A 37 -0.90 2.47 9.10
C TYR A 37 -1.50 2.98 7.78
N ALA A 38 -0.71 3.10 6.71
CA ALA A 38 -1.21 3.48 5.39
C ALA A 38 -2.29 2.53 4.86
N CYS A 39 -2.09 1.21 4.98
CA CYS A 39 -3.09 0.20 4.64
C CYS A 39 -4.36 0.34 5.48
N SER A 40 -4.22 0.58 6.79
CA SER A 40 -5.38 0.73 7.68
C SER A 40 -6.21 1.98 7.34
N LEU A 41 -5.55 3.10 6.99
CA LEU A 41 -6.19 4.34 6.53
C LEU A 41 -7.01 4.11 5.25
N TYR A 42 -6.48 3.32 4.32
CA TYR A 42 -7.21 2.92 3.11
C TYR A 42 -8.50 2.16 3.47
N TYR A 43 -8.44 1.17 4.36
CA TYR A 43 -9.62 0.38 4.74
C TYR A 43 -10.70 1.18 5.49
N VAL A 44 -10.34 2.26 6.17
CA VAL A 44 -11.29 3.19 6.81
C VAL A 44 -11.71 4.36 5.90
N GLY A 45 -11.25 4.39 4.64
CA GLY A 45 -11.63 5.38 3.63
C GLY A 45 -10.88 6.72 3.70
N ARG A 46 -9.82 6.83 4.50
CA ARG A 46 -8.94 8.01 4.60
C ARG A 46 -7.90 7.98 3.47
N LEU A 47 -8.39 8.08 2.23
CA LEU A 47 -7.59 7.82 1.03
C LEU A 47 -6.40 8.78 0.83
N ASP A 48 -6.59 10.07 1.09
CA ASP A 48 -5.53 11.08 0.90
C ASP A 48 -4.36 10.91 1.89
N GLU A 49 -4.69 10.54 3.12
CA GLU A 49 -3.68 10.30 4.17
C GLU A 49 -2.95 8.99 3.91
N SER A 50 -3.68 7.95 3.50
CA SER A 50 -3.11 6.69 3.03
C SER A 50 -2.14 6.91 1.87
N LEU A 51 -2.56 7.67 0.84
CA LEU A 51 -1.73 7.98 -0.33
C LEU A 51 -0.44 8.71 0.07
N SER A 52 -0.53 9.65 1.00
CA SER A 52 0.62 10.43 1.49
C SER A 52 1.67 9.55 2.16
N LEU A 53 1.25 8.54 2.94
CA LEU A 53 2.17 7.59 3.57
C LEU A 53 2.80 6.62 2.57
N PHE A 54 2.06 6.12 1.59
CA PHE A 54 2.65 5.30 0.53
C PHE A 54 3.63 6.09 -0.33
N LEU A 55 3.34 7.37 -0.61
CA LEU A 55 4.28 8.29 -1.25
C LEU A 55 5.56 8.42 -0.43
N LYS A 56 5.46 8.62 0.90
CA LYS A 56 6.62 8.66 1.83
C LYS A 56 7.50 7.42 1.65
N ILE A 57 6.92 6.21 1.72
CA ILE A 57 7.67 4.95 1.54
C ILE A 57 8.31 4.86 0.15
N SER A 58 7.55 5.14 -0.90
CA SER A 58 8.03 4.99 -2.29
C SER A 58 9.16 5.96 -2.67
N SER A 59 9.33 7.04 -1.90
CA SER A 59 10.33 8.09 -2.11
C SER A 59 11.61 7.90 -1.28
N LYS A 60 11.60 7.00 -0.29
CA LYS A 60 12.76 6.71 0.55
C LYS A 60 13.85 6.00 -0.25
N ASP A 61 15.12 6.25 0.14
CA ASP A 61 16.24 5.47 -0.38
C ASP A 61 16.09 4.01 0.05
N ILE A 62 16.20 3.10 -0.92
CA ILE A 62 16.06 1.68 -0.69
C ILE A 62 17.09 1.13 0.31
N ASN A 63 18.29 1.70 0.36
CA ASN A 63 19.30 1.29 1.33
C ASN A 63 18.96 1.73 2.75
N ALA A 64 18.28 2.88 2.90
CA ALA A 64 17.80 3.34 4.19
C ALA A 64 16.71 2.41 4.75
N ILE A 65 15.79 1.94 3.90
CA ILE A 65 14.78 0.94 4.31
C ILE A 65 15.45 -0.42 4.58
N ALA A 66 16.40 -0.84 3.74
CA ALA A 66 17.01 -2.16 3.83
C ALA A 66 17.95 -2.33 5.04
N TYR A 67 18.66 -1.27 5.41
CA TYR A 67 19.77 -1.32 6.38
C TYR A 67 19.64 -0.29 7.50
N GLY A 68 18.48 0.37 7.62
CA GLY A 68 18.15 1.22 8.76
C GLY A 68 17.96 0.41 10.04
N GLU A 69 17.61 1.12 11.12
CA GLU A 69 17.41 0.54 12.45
C GLU A 69 16.45 -0.67 12.46
N HIS A 70 15.38 -0.58 11.67
CA HIS A 70 14.37 -1.64 11.51
C HIS A 70 14.50 -2.41 10.19
N GLY A 71 15.66 -2.34 9.52
CA GLY A 71 15.84 -2.87 8.18
C GLY A 71 15.79 -4.41 8.12
N GLU A 72 14.93 -4.95 7.25
CA GLU A 72 14.83 -6.39 6.99
C GLU A 72 15.61 -6.85 5.74
N GLY A 73 16.47 -5.98 5.20
CA GLY A 73 17.30 -6.26 4.05
C GLY A 73 16.69 -5.92 2.69
N ILE A 74 17.52 -6.03 1.66
CA ILE A 74 17.25 -5.43 0.34
C ILE A 74 16.06 -6.05 -0.41
N LEU A 75 15.76 -7.33 -0.18
CA LEU A 75 14.63 -7.99 -0.83
C LEU A 75 13.30 -7.52 -0.25
N TYR A 76 13.25 -7.37 1.08
CA TYR A 76 12.11 -6.81 1.79
C TYR A 76 11.87 -5.35 1.38
N ALA A 77 12.91 -4.51 1.43
CA ALA A 77 12.80 -3.11 1.02
C ALA A 77 12.26 -2.94 -0.42
N LYS A 78 12.71 -3.80 -1.35
CA LYS A 78 12.18 -3.84 -2.72
C LYS A 78 10.72 -4.24 -2.78
N ALA A 79 10.29 -5.21 -1.97
CA ALA A 79 8.90 -5.64 -1.90
C ALA A 79 8.03 -4.50 -1.34
N LEU A 80 8.42 -3.92 -0.21
CA LEU A 80 7.67 -2.87 0.48
C LEU A 80 7.45 -1.61 -0.38
N ILE A 81 8.51 -1.13 -1.05
CA ILE A 81 8.40 -0.01 -2.01
C ILE A 81 7.45 -0.37 -3.15
N ASN A 82 7.56 -1.58 -3.69
CA ASN A 82 6.78 -1.99 -4.84
C ASN A 82 5.30 -2.18 -4.48
N ASP A 83 5.01 -2.76 -3.31
CA ASP A 83 3.65 -2.95 -2.79
C ASP A 83 3.02 -1.60 -2.42
N SER A 84 3.81 -0.64 -1.93
CA SER A 84 3.36 0.75 -1.76
C SER A 84 2.93 1.38 -3.10
N ILE A 85 3.73 1.20 -4.16
CA ILE A 85 3.39 1.69 -5.50
C ILE A 85 2.10 1.03 -6.01
N TYR A 86 1.89 -0.26 -5.75
CA TYR A 86 0.63 -0.92 -6.07
C TYR A 86 -0.56 -0.25 -5.37
N MET A 87 -0.45 -0.01 -4.06
CA MET A 87 -1.51 0.61 -3.27
C MET A 87 -1.82 2.04 -3.71
N MET A 88 -0.81 2.82 -4.11
CA MET A 88 -1.02 4.13 -4.74
C MET A 88 -1.90 4.01 -6.01
N GLY A 89 -1.65 2.99 -6.84
CA GLY A 89 -2.47 2.71 -8.02
C GLY A 89 -3.92 2.39 -7.67
N VAL A 90 -4.16 1.58 -6.63
CA VAL A 90 -5.51 1.26 -6.13
C VAL A 90 -6.22 2.53 -5.66
N ILE A 91 -5.54 3.35 -4.84
CA ILE A 91 -6.11 4.58 -4.31
C ILE A 91 -6.47 5.57 -5.43
N CYS A 92 -5.57 5.79 -6.39
CA CYS A 92 -5.86 6.64 -7.55
C CYS A 92 -7.04 6.10 -8.35
N GLN A 93 -7.16 4.77 -8.51
CA GLN A 93 -8.28 4.17 -9.22
C GLN A 93 -9.62 4.42 -8.50
N ASP A 94 -9.66 4.27 -7.18
CA ASP A 94 -10.85 4.53 -6.35
C ASP A 94 -11.22 6.01 -6.35
N LYS A 95 -10.22 6.89 -6.47
CA LYS A 95 -10.39 8.33 -6.68
C LYS A 95 -10.74 8.73 -8.12
N HIS A 96 -10.93 7.77 -9.03
CA HIS A 96 -11.21 8.01 -10.46
C HIS A 96 -10.07 8.72 -11.23
N GLN A 97 -8.85 8.71 -10.68
CA GLN A 97 -7.63 9.24 -11.28
C GLN A 97 -6.95 8.14 -12.11
N TYR A 98 -7.57 7.84 -13.27
CA TYR A 98 -7.25 6.63 -14.04
C TYR A 98 -5.88 6.65 -14.72
N ASN A 99 -5.38 7.82 -15.10
CA ASN A 99 -4.07 7.95 -15.73
C ASN A 99 -2.96 7.68 -14.71
N GLU A 100 -3.06 8.29 -13.54
CA GLU A 100 -2.15 8.11 -12.39
C GLU A 100 -2.19 6.67 -11.89
N ALA A 101 -3.38 6.09 -11.77
CA ALA A 101 -3.55 4.70 -11.39
C ALA A 101 -2.81 3.76 -12.35
N LYS A 102 -2.97 3.97 -13.67
CA LYS A 102 -2.30 3.19 -14.70
C LYS A 102 -0.78 3.36 -14.62
N GLU A 103 -0.28 4.56 -14.39
CA GLU A 103 1.16 4.82 -14.23
C GLU A 103 1.74 4.02 -13.06
N HIS A 104 1.08 4.05 -11.90
CA HIS A 104 1.50 3.29 -10.72
C HIS A 104 1.49 1.78 -10.97
N PHE A 105 0.44 1.24 -11.60
CA PHE A 105 0.40 -0.19 -11.93
C PHE A 105 1.48 -0.61 -12.93
N MET A 106 1.76 0.22 -13.93
CA MET A 106 2.85 -0.02 -14.88
C MET A 106 4.22 0.03 -14.18
N LYS A 107 4.43 1.00 -13.28
CA LYS A 107 5.64 1.10 -12.46
C LYS A 107 5.83 -0.13 -11.55
N HIS A 108 4.76 -0.59 -10.91
CA HIS A 108 4.78 -1.82 -10.11
C HIS A 108 5.24 -3.02 -10.96
N LEU A 109 4.69 -3.18 -12.18
CA LEU A 109 5.06 -4.28 -13.09
C LEU A 109 6.52 -4.19 -13.55
N ALA A 110 7.00 -2.99 -13.88
CA ALA A 110 8.37 -2.75 -14.33
C ALA A 110 9.41 -3.12 -13.25
N ASN A 111 9.06 -2.94 -11.98
CA ASN A 111 9.92 -3.26 -10.85
C ASN A 111 9.95 -4.76 -10.50
N ARG A 112 9.08 -5.59 -11.08
CA ARG A 112 9.00 -7.02 -10.75
C ARG A 112 10.19 -7.80 -11.28
N ARG A 113 10.93 -8.45 -10.37
CA ARG A 113 11.97 -9.44 -10.70
C ARG A 113 11.54 -10.87 -10.37
N ARG A 114 12.17 -11.85 -11.03
CA ARG A 114 11.95 -13.27 -10.72
C ARG A 114 12.42 -13.55 -9.29
N GLY A 115 11.58 -14.20 -8.48
CA GLY A 115 11.88 -14.53 -7.09
C GLY A 115 11.67 -13.40 -6.08
N GLN A 116 11.25 -12.20 -6.51
CA GLN A 116 10.91 -11.11 -5.60
C GLN A 116 9.50 -11.32 -5.02
N PHE A 117 9.43 -11.34 -3.69
CA PHE A 117 8.19 -11.37 -2.93
C PHE A 117 7.38 -10.08 -3.15
N SER A 118 6.05 -10.19 -3.04
CA SER A 118 5.10 -9.09 -3.06
C SER A 118 3.73 -9.65 -2.70
N ASP A 119 2.98 -8.89 -1.92
CA ASP A 119 1.61 -9.23 -1.51
C ASP A 119 0.64 -9.28 -2.71
N PHE A 120 1.02 -8.61 -3.81
CA PHE A 120 0.18 -8.45 -4.99
C PHE A 120 0.72 -9.24 -6.19
N THR A 121 -0.15 -10.00 -6.83
CA THR A 121 0.21 -10.77 -8.01
C THR A 121 0.23 -9.91 -9.27
N LYS A 122 1.06 -10.27 -10.26
CA LYS A 122 1.02 -9.65 -11.59
C LYS A 122 -0.37 -9.72 -12.22
N LYS A 123 -1.12 -10.81 -11.96
CA LYS A 123 -2.48 -11.00 -12.47
C LYS A 123 -3.45 -9.95 -11.92
N GLN A 124 -3.39 -9.65 -10.62
CA GLN A 124 -4.20 -8.58 -10.01
C GLN A 124 -3.92 -7.24 -10.70
N VAL A 125 -2.64 -6.88 -10.87
CA VAL A 125 -2.23 -5.62 -11.49
C VAL A 125 -2.74 -5.49 -12.93
N MET A 126 -2.58 -6.56 -13.72
CA MET A 126 -3.07 -6.59 -15.11
C MET A 126 -4.60 -6.49 -15.19
N SER A 127 -5.31 -7.04 -14.19
CA SER A 127 -6.76 -6.89 -14.09
C SER A 127 -7.15 -5.43 -13.87
N HIS A 128 -6.46 -4.71 -12.98
CA HIS A 128 -6.67 -3.27 -12.77
C HIS A 128 -6.43 -2.46 -14.06
N ILE A 129 -5.31 -2.68 -14.75
CA ILE A 129 -4.98 -1.98 -16.02
C ILE A 129 -6.08 -2.22 -17.08
N THR A 130 -6.53 -3.46 -17.21
CA THR A 130 -7.60 -3.83 -18.14
C THR A 130 -8.92 -3.14 -17.77
N SER A 131 -9.22 -3.04 -16.47
CA SER A 131 -10.43 -2.38 -15.98
C SER A 131 -10.41 -0.86 -16.22
N ILE A 132 -9.24 -0.23 -16.10
CA ILE A 132 -9.05 1.20 -16.37
C ILE A 132 -9.24 1.51 -17.86
N THR A 133 -8.68 0.68 -18.74
CA THR A 133 -8.73 0.89 -20.21
C THR A 133 -10.16 0.81 -20.78
N LYS A 134 -11.12 0.29 -20.02
CA LYS A 134 -12.53 0.18 -20.41
C LYS A 134 -13.39 1.36 -19.93
N LYS A 135 -12.83 2.28 -19.15
CA LYS A 135 -13.49 3.48 -18.62
C LYS A 135 -13.06 4.69 -19.43
#